data_AF-A0A957HI69-F1
#
_entry.id   AF-A0A957HI69-F1
#
_cell.length_a   1.000
_cell.length_b   1.000
_cell.length_c   1.000
_cell.angle_alpha   90.00
_cell.angle_beta   90.00
_cell.angle_gamma   90.00
#
_symmetry.space_group_name_H-M   'P 1'
#
loop_
_entity.id
_entity.type
_entity.pdbx_description
1 polymer ?
#
loop_
_entity_poly.entity_id
_entity_poly.type
_entity_poly.pdbx_seq_one_letter_code
_entity_poly.pdbx_strand_id
1 'polypeptide(L)'
;MTTPPKKKVTGRTRDFVVGADKLIYKFSKHWLGVLNTIIAIYVALPILAPVLMNVGATGPARVIYTMYSPMCHQMASRSFFLFGEQVAYPRALAGTELNPLESYTNTLPEFAGANDENWAEFFLAAREFLGNDQMGYKMALCERDIAIYGFVLIGGLIYGVVRRYRPIRPLPFILFLIIGLGPIGLDGFSQLFGYYATPLNGGDPAGIQALLGSIFPLRESTPFLRSFTGALFGFMLVWLAYPYLDENMGRTEEDLARKLTRIGELP
;
A
#
# COMPACT_ATOMS: atom_id res chain seq x y z
N MET A 1 -3.79 -15.78 -47.64
CA MET A 1 -3.02 -14.52 -47.42
C MET A 1 -1.69 -14.89 -46.79
N THR A 2 -0.58 -14.72 -47.51
CA THR A 2 0.78 -14.97 -47.00
C THR A 2 1.20 -13.80 -46.11
N THR A 3 1.66 -14.10 -44.90
CA THR A 3 2.19 -13.08 -43.98
C THR A 3 3.39 -12.38 -44.65
N PRO A 4 3.43 -11.04 -44.74
CA PRO A 4 4.54 -10.36 -45.38
C PRO A 4 5.87 -10.71 -44.69
N PRO A 5 6.98 -10.85 -45.44
CA PRO A 5 8.27 -11.22 -44.88
C PRO A 5 8.70 -10.20 -43.83
N LYS A 6 8.99 -10.66 -42.61
CA LYS A 6 9.48 -9.80 -41.53
C LYS A 6 10.78 -9.14 -41.96
N LYS A 7 10.81 -7.79 -41.97
CA LYS A 7 12.00 -7.00 -42.29
C LYS A 7 13.12 -7.36 -41.31
N LYS A 8 14.24 -7.87 -41.82
CA LYS A 8 15.42 -8.19 -41.01
C LYS A 8 16.02 -6.89 -40.49
N VAL A 9 16.04 -6.74 -39.17
CA VAL A 9 16.70 -5.62 -38.49
C VAL A 9 18.21 -5.91 -38.45
N THR A 10 19.04 -4.92 -38.77
CA THR A 10 20.51 -5.06 -38.86
C THR A 10 21.23 -3.97 -38.05
N GLY A 11 22.53 -4.17 -37.80
CA GLY A 11 23.39 -3.22 -37.09
C GLY A 11 22.93 -2.92 -35.66
N ARG A 12 23.10 -1.67 -35.21
CA ARG A 12 22.77 -1.22 -33.85
C ARG A 12 21.35 -1.56 -33.40
N THR A 13 20.38 -1.50 -34.33
CA THR A 13 18.98 -1.81 -34.02
C THR A 13 18.80 -3.30 -33.72
N ARG A 14 19.55 -4.20 -34.38
CA ARG A 14 19.54 -5.64 -34.05
C ARG A 14 20.11 -5.85 -32.65
N ASP A 15 21.25 -5.26 -32.36
CA ASP A 15 21.95 -5.47 -31.08
C ASP A 15 21.11 -4.94 -29.91
N PHE A 16 20.44 -3.80 -30.10
CA PHE A 16 19.48 -3.26 -29.13
C PHE A 16 18.31 -4.23 -28.89
N VAL A 17 17.69 -4.75 -29.95
CA VAL A 17 16.55 -5.69 -29.84
C VAL A 17 16.98 -6.98 -29.13
N VAL A 18 18.15 -7.52 -29.47
CA VAL A 18 18.68 -8.73 -28.80
C VAL A 18 18.98 -8.44 -27.33
N GLY A 19 19.56 -7.27 -27.02
CA GLY A 19 19.78 -6.84 -25.64
C GLY A 19 18.48 -6.74 -24.83
N ALA A 20 17.44 -6.14 -25.41
CA ALA A 20 16.12 -6.05 -24.81
C ALA A 20 15.49 -7.44 -24.62
N ASP A 21 15.54 -8.31 -25.62
CA ASP A 21 15.04 -9.70 -25.53
C ASP A 21 15.73 -10.47 -24.39
N LYS A 22 17.06 -10.36 -24.25
CA LYS A 22 17.81 -11.00 -23.17
C LYS A 22 17.43 -10.44 -21.79
N LEU A 23 17.20 -9.13 -21.70
CA LEU A 23 16.75 -8.50 -20.45
C LEU A 23 15.37 -8.99 -20.05
N ILE A 24 14.42 -9.01 -21.01
CA ILE A 24 13.05 -9.49 -20.76
C ILE A 24 13.09 -10.98 -20.40
N TYR A 25 13.89 -11.80 -21.09
CA TYR A 25 14.06 -13.22 -20.75
C TYR A 25 14.53 -13.42 -19.31
N LYS A 26 15.57 -12.69 -18.88
CA LYS A 26 16.04 -12.72 -17.48
C LYS A 26 14.97 -12.25 -16.50
N PHE A 27 14.24 -11.20 -16.85
CA PHE A 27 13.14 -10.71 -16.02
C PHE A 27 12.03 -11.75 -15.90
N SER A 28 11.56 -12.34 -17.01
CA SER A 28 10.52 -13.37 -17.00
C SER A 28 10.92 -14.58 -16.15
N LYS A 29 12.18 -15.01 -16.20
CA LYS A 29 12.68 -16.11 -15.35
C LYS A 29 12.71 -15.76 -13.85
N HIS A 30 12.97 -14.50 -13.52
CA HIS A 30 13.17 -14.03 -12.13
C HIS A 30 12.05 -13.12 -11.62
N TRP A 31 10.92 -13.04 -12.32
CA TRP A 31 9.88 -12.04 -12.13
C TRP A 31 9.42 -11.94 -10.67
N LEU A 32 9.20 -13.08 -10.02
CA LEU A 32 8.73 -13.14 -8.64
C LEU A 32 9.76 -12.59 -7.66
N GLY A 33 11.04 -12.91 -7.86
CA GLY A 33 12.12 -12.40 -7.02
C GLY A 33 12.25 -10.89 -7.16
N VAL A 34 12.15 -10.37 -8.38
CA VAL A 34 12.17 -8.92 -8.65
C VAL A 34 10.97 -8.23 -7.98
N LEU A 35 9.75 -8.73 -8.17
CA LEU A 35 8.56 -8.12 -7.56
C LEU A 35 8.60 -8.16 -6.03
N ASN A 36 8.96 -9.29 -5.43
CA ASN A 36 9.09 -9.39 -3.98
C ASN A 36 10.18 -8.45 -3.44
N THR A 37 11.28 -8.25 -4.18
CA THR A 37 12.34 -7.31 -3.78
C THR A 37 11.85 -5.86 -3.82
N ILE A 38 11.14 -5.48 -4.89
CA ILE A 38 10.57 -4.13 -5.02
C ILE A 38 9.58 -3.86 -3.89
N ILE A 39 8.64 -4.79 -3.64
CA ILE A 39 7.65 -4.65 -2.56
C ILE A 39 8.35 -4.65 -1.19
N ALA A 40 9.39 -5.47 -0.97
CA ALA A 40 10.12 -5.49 0.28
C ALA A 40 10.78 -4.13 0.57
N ILE A 41 11.40 -3.50 -0.43
CA ILE A 41 11.95 -2.14 -0.30
C ILE A 41 10.82 -1.14 -0.01
N TYR A 42 9.70 -1.25 -0.72
CA TYR A 42 8.54 -0.37 -0.55
C TYR A 42 7.93 -0.46 0.86
N VAL A 43 7.93 -1.64 1.49
CA VAL A 43 7.44 -1.82 2.87
C VAL A 43 8.50 -1.44 3.91
N ALA A 44 9.78 -1.73 3.64
CA ALA A 44 10.86 -1.47 4.58
C ALA A 44 11.12 0.02 4.79
N LEU A 45 11.01 0.85 3.75
CA LEU A 45 11.30 2.29 3.85
C LEU A 45 10.35 3.02 4.83
N PRO A 46 9.01 2.85 4.77
CA PRO A 46 8.09 3.45 5.74
C PRO A 46 8.32 3.02 7.19
N ILE A 47 8.81 1.80 7.42
CA ILE A 47 9.21 1.28 8.74
C ILE A 47 10.56 1.89 9.16
N LEU A 48 11.47 2.12 8.20
CA LEU A 48 12.77 2.74 8.46
C LEU A 48 12.66 4.22 8.87
N ALA A 49 11.66 4.95 8.37
CA ALA A 49 11.45 6.36 8.70
C ALA A 49 11.44 6.64 10.23
N PRO A 50 10.60 5.97 11.05
CA PRO A 50 10.62 6.16 12.50
C PRO A 50 11.90 5.67 13.17
N VAL A 51 12.60 4.68 12.62
CA VAL A 51 13.94 4.25 13.11
C VAL A 51 14.95 5.37 12.95
N LEU A 52 14.95 6.04 11.79
CA LEU A 52 15.83 7.17 11.49
C LEU A 52 15.50 8.39 12.36
N MET A 53 14.22 8.64 12.63
CA MET A 53 13.81 9.68 13.58
C MET A 53 14.37 9.39 14.98
N ASN A 54 14.22 8.16 15.46
CA ASN A 54 14.65 7.75 16.80
C ASN A 54 16.17 7.86 17.02
N VAL A 55 17.00 7.64 15.99
CA VAL A 55 18.46 7.82 16.09
C VAL A 55 18.94 9.24 15.77
N GLY A 56 18.01 10.20 15.62
CA GLY A 56 18.32 11.60 15.32
C GLY A 56 18.64 11.90 13.85
N ALA A 57 18.56 10.90 12.95
CA ALA A 57 18.76 11.07 11.51
C ALA A 57 17.51 11.65 10.81
N THR A 58 17.06 12.82 11.27
CA THR A 58 15.79 13.44 10.87
C THR A 58 15.74 13.86 9.40
N GLY A 59 16.85 14.31 8.82
CA GLY A 59 16.94 14.68 7.40
C GLY A 59 16.57 13.50 6.48
N PRO A 60 17.30 12.38 6.53
CA PRO A 60 16.95 11.16 5.80
C PRO A 60 15.54 10.64 6.08
N ALA A 61 15.06 10.68 7.33
CA ALA A 61 13.70 10.27 7.68
C ALA A 61 12.64 11.12 6.94
N ARG A 62 12.81 12.45 6.92
CA ARG A 62 11.92 13.38 6.24
C ARG A 62 11.86 13.13 4.74
N VAL A 63 12.98 12.76 4.09
CA VAL A 63 12.97 12.34 2.68
C VAL A 63 12.02 11.16 2.47
N ILE A 64 12.04 10.16 3.34
CA ILE A 64 11.12 9.02 3.26
C ILE A 64 9.67 9.49 3.43
N TYR A 65 9.36 10.27 4.48
CA TYR A 65 8.00 10.80 4.67
C TYR A 65 7.52 11.57 3.43
N THR A 66 8.35 12.44 2.86
CA THR A 66 8.02 13.22 1.65
C THR A 66 7.75 12.32 0.44
N MET A 67 8.59 11.31 0.19
CA MET A 67 8.40 10.39 -0.95
C MET A 67 7.06 9.63 -0.89
N TYR A 68 6.59 9.29 0.31
CA TYR A 68 5.33 8.55 0.51
C TYR A 68 4.09 9.43 0.68
N SER A 69 4.25 10.74 0.92
CA SER A 69 3.15 11.70 1.13
C SER A 69 2.12 11.77 -0.03
N PRO A 70 2.46 11.59 -1.32
CA PRO A 70 1.44 11.52 -2.38
C PRO A 70 0.72 10.17 -2.45
N MET A 71 1.28 9.11 -1.87
CA MET A 71 0.70 7.77 -1.87
C MET A 71 -0.21 7.53 -0.67
N CYS A 72 0.06 8.22 0.44
CA CYS A 72 -0.69 8.08 1.68
C CYS A 72 -0.77 9.43 2.41
N HIS A 73 -1.90 9.69 3.04
CA HIS A 73 -2.08 10.88 3.86
C HIS A 73 -1.24 10.87 5.15
N GLN A 74 -0.68 9.72 5.56
CA GLN A 74 0.24 9.59 6.71
C GLN A 74 -0.29 10.18 8.02
N MET A 75 -1.60 10.17 8.23
CA MET A 75 -2.20 10.75 9.44
C MET A 75 -1.77 9.96 10.67
N ALA A 76 -1.29 10.67 11.69
CA ALA A 76 -0.88 10.09 12.98
C ALA A 76 -1.97 9.19 13.56
N SER A 77 -3.24 9.59 13.50
CA SER A 77 -4.37 8.78 14.00
C SER A 77 -4.66 7.49 13.23
N ARG A 78 -3.91 7.22 12.16
CA ARG A 78 -4.06 6.06 11.28
C ARG A 78 -2.74 5.37 10.96
N SER A 79 -1.67 5.71 11.66
CA SER A 79 -0.34 5.13 11.43
C SER A 79 0.11 4.38 12.67
N PHE A 80 0.84 3.30 12.47
CA PHE A 80 1.57 2.67 13.56
C PHE A 80 2.74 3.56 14.00
N PHE A 81 3.02 3.53 15.30
CA PHE A 81 4.15 4.20 15.92
C PHE A 81 5.18 3.18 16.39
N LEU A 82 6.46 3.56 16.29
CA LEU A 82 7.57 2.82 16.88
C LEU A 82 8.27 3.70 17.92
N PHE A 83 8.83 3.05 18.96
CA PHE A 83 9.61 3.69 20.02
C PHE A 83 8.81 4.60 20.97
N GLY A 84 7.50 4.39 21.06
CA GLY A 84 6.60 5.14 21.95
C GLY A 84 5.87 4.28 22.98
N GLU A 85 5.01 4.94 23.75
CA GLU A 85 4.13 4.30 24.76
C GLU A 85 3.12 3.32 24.14
N GLN A 86 2.62 3.59 22.92
CA GLN A 86 1.62 2.78 22.24
C GLN A 86 2.01 2.48 20.78
N VAL A 87 1.48 1.38 20.25
CA VAL A 87 1.68 1.00 18.84
C VAL A 87 0.85 1.84 17.88
N ALA A 88 -0.22 2.49 18.36
CA ALA A 88 -1.10 3.36 17.58
C ALA A 88 -1.83 4.34 18.52
N TYR A 89 -2.24 5.48 17.97
CA TYR A 89 -2.99 6.53 18.68
C TYR A 89 -4.24 6.89 17.87
N PRO A 90 -5.27 6.02 17.82
CA PRO A 90 -6.44 6.27 16.99
C PRO A 90 -7.24 7.48 17.48
N ARG A 91 -8.16 7.97 16.65
CA ARG A 91 -9.17 8.96 17.09
C ARG A 91 -10.02 8.36 18.23
N ALA A 92 -10.48 9.19 19.15
CA ALA A 92 -11.47 8.80 20.17
C ALA A 92 -12.74 8.20 19.53
N LEU A 93 -13.12 8.69 18.35
CA LEU A 93 -14.22 8.18 17.53
C LEU A 93 -14.08 6.69 17.13
N ALA A 94 -12.87 6.13 17.16
CA ALA A 94 -12.66 4.72 16.86
C ALA A 94 -13.12 3.80 18.01
N GLY A 95 -13.32 4.33 19.22
CA GLY A 95 -13.85 3.59 20.37
C GLY A 95 -12.97 2.42 20.81
N THR A 96 -11.64 2.60 20.80
CA THR A 96 -10.68 1.58 21.24
C THR A 96 -10.22 1.82 22.68
N GLU A 97 -9.64 0.80 23.30
CA GLU A 97 -9.00 0.89 24.62
C GLU A 97 -7.64 1.63 24.62
N LEU A 98 -7.11 2.01 23.45
CA LEU A 98 -5.89 2.81 23.34
C LEU A 98 -6.16 4.26 23.70
N ASN A 99 -5.16 4.95 24.27
CA ASN A 99 -5.27 6.39 24.50
C ASN A 99 -5.38 7.09 23.14
N PRO A 100 -6.43 7.88 22.92
CA PRO A 100 -6.65 8.52 21.63
C PRO A 100 -5.67 9.67 21.40
N LEU A 101 -5.44 10.03 20.13
CA LEU A 101 -4.54 11.12 19.77
C LEU A 101 -4.98 12.46 20.41
N GLU A 102 -6.30 12.68 20.52
CA GLU A 102 -6.94 13.81 21.20
C GLU A 102 -6.47 14.01 22.65
N SER A 103 -6.00 12.96 23.34
CA SER A 103 -5.45 13.10 24.69
C SER A 103 -4.11 13.83 24.74
N TYR A 104 -3.44 13.97 23.60
CA TYR A 104 -2.09 14.53 23.50
C TYR A 104 -2.07 15.89 22.78
N THR A 105 -3.12 16.26 22.04
CA THR A 105 -3.16 17.42 21.13
C THR A 105 -2.77 18.74 21.80
N ASN A 106 -3.18 18.97 23.04
CA ASN A 106 -2.82 20.17 23.82
C ASN A 106 -1.31 20.34 24.06
N THR A 107 -0.52 19.26 23.95
CA THR A 107 0.94 19.28 24.12
C THR A 107 1.70 19.32 22.80
N LEU A 108 1.01 19.18 21.67
CA LEU A 108 1.60 19.07 20.35
C LEU A 108 1.54 20.42 19.62
N PRO A 109 2.69 21.00 19.21
CA PRO A 109 2.71 22.25 18.46
C PRO A 109 1.92 22.21 17.16
N GLU A 110 1.85 21.05 16.49
CA GLU A 110 1.12 20.86 15.23
C GLU A 110 -0.40 20.98 15.40
N PHE A 111 -0.90 20.80 16.61
CA PHE A 111 -2.31 20.96 16.96
C PHE A 111 -2.62 22.33 17.57
N ALA A 112 -1.64 23.23 17.68
CA ALA A 112 -1.84 24.56 18.23
C ALA A 112 -2.84 25.35 17.35
N GLY A 113 -4.06 25.53 17.86
CA GLY A 113 -5.14 26.24 17.17
C GLY A 113 -6.02 25.37 16.27
N ALA A 114 -5.80 24.06 16.22
CA ALA A 114 -6.72 23.12 15.58
C ALA A 114 -7.84 22.73 16.56
N ASN A 115 -9.09 22.71 16.09
CA ASN A 115 -10.20 22.17 16.84
C ASN A 115 -10.30 20.64 16.63
N ASP A 116 -10.20 19.87 17.72
CA ASP A 116 -10.27 18.41 17.69
C ASP A 116 -11.62 17.86 17.17
N GLU A 117 -12.70 18.63 17.33
CA GLU A 117 -14.02 18.31 16.79
C GLU A 117 -14.13 18.61 15.28
N ASN A 118 -13.34 19.56 14.77
CA ASN A 118 -13.27 19.81 13.34
C ASN A 118 -12.37 18.76 12.68
N TRP A 119 -13.00 17.79 12.01
CA TRP A 119 -12.29 16.69 11.36
C TRP A 119 -11.23 17.17 10.35
N ALA A 120 -11.47 18.28 9.65
CA ALA A 120 -10.56 18.77 8.60
C ALA A 120 -9.29 19.40 9.21
N GLU A 121 -9.46 20.24 10.23
CA GLU A 121 -8.34 20.84 10.96
C GLU A 121 -7.49 19.76 11.64
N PHE A 122 -8.15 18.82 12.33
CA PHE A 122 -7.47 17.70 12.95
C PHE A 122 -6.69 16.85 11.94
N PHE A 123 -7.27 16.58 10.76
CA PHE A 123 -6.62 15.77 9.73
C PHE A 123 -5.30 16.38 9.24
N LEU A 124 -5.29 17.70 9.06
CA LEU A 124 -4.10 18.43 8.63
C LEU A 124 -3.02 18.37 9.73
N ALA A 125 -3.39 18.70 10.98
CA ALA A 125 -2.48 18.62 12.12
C ALA A 125 -1.91 17.20 12.33
N ALA A 126 -2.77 16.17 12.27
CA ALA A 126 -2.36 14.77 12.39
C ALA A 126 -1.46 14.31 11.24
N ARG A 127 -1.62 14.87 10.04
CA ARG A 127 -0.71 14.61 8.91
C ARG A 127 0.67 15.22 9.15
N GLU A 128 0.74 16.41 9.73
CA GLU A 128 2.01 17.10 10.00
C GLU A 128 2.80 16.46 11.15
N PHE A 129 2.12 16.03 12.22
CA PHE A 129 2.78 15.44 13.38
C PHE A 129 3.51 14.13 13.05
N LEU A 130 4.85 14.12 13.09
CA LEU A 130 5.67 12.93 12.78
C LEU A 130 5.92 12.02 14.00
N GLY A 131 5.81 12.57 15.20
CA GLY A 131 6.15 11.87 16.44
C GLY A 131 7.07 12.66 17.36
N ASN A 132 7.26 12.15 18.57
CA ASN A 132 8.11 12.71 19.63
C ASN A 132 8.60 11.58 20.56
N ASP A 133 9.39 11.92 21.58
CA ASP A 133 9.98 10.91 22.48
C ASP A 133 8.94 10.15 23.32
N GLN A 134 7.76 10.75 23.56
CA GLN A 134 6.69 10.11 24.33
C GLN A 134 5.91 9.11 23.46
N MET A 135 5.46 9.57 22.30
CA MET A 135 4.58 8.81 21.41
C MET A 135 5.36 7.92 20.44
N GLY A 136 6.68 8.07 20.39
CA GLY A 136 7.51 7.52 19.34
C GLY A 136 7.24 8.22 18.02
N TYR A 137 7.64 7.58 16.92
CA TYR A 137 7.52 8.13 15.58
C TYR A 137 6.63 7.27 14.70
N LYS A 138 5.76 7.92 13.92
CA LYS A 138 4.81 7.23 13.04
C LYS A 138 5.50 6.64 11.82
N MET A 139 5.01 5.52 11.29
CA MET A 139 5.45 5.01 9.99
C MET A 139 5.06 5.97 8.86
N ALA A 140 5.82 5.98 7.76
CA ALA A 140 5.54 6.84 6.59
C ALA A 140 4.38 6.36 5.70
N LEU A 141 3.62 5.36 6.16
CA LEU A 141 2.39 4.87 5.55
C LEU A 141 1.37 4.59 6.67
N CYS A 142 0.09 4.63 6.34
CA CYS A 142 -0.97 4.29 7.29
C CYS A 142 -1.01 2.77 7.57
N GLU A 143 -1.68 2.40 8.66
CA GLU A 143 -1.92 1.02 9.10
C GLU A 143 -2.50 0.14 7.99
N ARG A 144 -3.41 0.70 7.18
CA ARG A 144 -4.04 0.01 6.05
C ARG A 144 -3.04 -0.26 4.94
N ASP A 145 -2.28 0.74 4.51
CA ASP A 145 -1.32 0.61 3.40
C ASP A 145 -0.18 -0.32 3.80
N ILE A 146 0.36 -0.18 5.01
CA ILE A 146 1.36 -1.11 5.57
C ILE A 146 0.83 -2.54 5.54
N ALA A 147 -0.43 -2.76 5.93
CA ALA A 147 -1.02 -4.10 5.90
C ALA A 147 -1.22 -4.62 4.46
N ILE A 148 -1.69 -3.79 3.53
CA ILE A 148 -1.84 -4.19 2.11
C ILE A 148 -0.49 -4.63 1.55
N TYR A 149 0.51 -3.75 1.56
CA TYR A 149 1.80 -4.04 0.93
C TYR A 149 2.58 -5.10 1.70
N GLY A 150 2.48 -5.13 3.02
CA GLY A 150 3.05 -6.18 3.87
C GLY A 150 2.48 -7.56 3.52
N PHE A 151 1.16 -7.67 3.32
CA PHE A 151 0.54 -8.94 2.93
C PHE A 151 0.68 -9.26 1.44
N VAL A 152 0.92 -8.28 0.58
CA VAL A 152 1.42 -8.54 -0.78
C VAL A 152 2.80 -9.20 -0.71
N LEU A 153 3.71 -8.70 0.13
CA LEU A 153 5.03 -9.31 0.33
C LEU A 153 4.91 -10.72 0.89
N ILE A 154 4.19 -10.90 2.01
CA ILE A 154 4.00 -12.20 2.66
C ILE A 154 3.33 -13.18 1.69
N GLY A 155 2.26 -12.75 1.01
CA GLY A 155 1.58 -13.54 -0.01
C GLY A 155 2.52 -13.93 -1.15
N GLY A 156 3.37 -13.02 -1.62
CA GLY A 156 4.33 -13.29 -2.69
C GLY A 156 5.44 -14.25 -2.28
N LEU A 157 5.90 -14.19 -1.03
CA LEU A 157 6.85 -15.16 -0.46
C LEU A 157 6.20 -16.54 -0.32
N ILE A 158 4.98 -16.61 0.23
CA ILE A 158 4.19 -17.85 0.33
C ILE A 158 3.96 -18.44 -1.06
N TYR A 159 3.52 -17.64 -2.03
CA TYR A 159 3.33 -18.06 -3.41
C TYR A 159 4.61 -18.67 -3.99
N GLY A 160 5.76 -18.03 -3.76
CA GLY A 160 7.06 -18.50 -4.23
C GLY A 160 7.50 -19.85 -3.67
N VAL A 161 7.09 -20.17 -2.44
CA VAL A 161 7.31 -21.49 -1.82
C VAL A 161 6.30 -22.50 -2.36
N VAL A 162 5.01 -22.18 -2.28
CA VAL A 162 3.93 -23.13 -2.61
C VAL A 162 3.93 -23.53 -4.08
N ARG A 163 4.21 -22.59 -5.00
CA ARG A 163 4.24 -22.87 -6.45
C ARG A 163 5.29 -23.89 -6.87
N ARG A 164 6.34 -24.09 -6.06
CA ARG A 164 7.38 -25.10 -6.31
C ARG A 164 6.88 -26.52 -6.13
N TYR A 165 5.87 -26.71 -5.29
CA TYR A 165 5.34 -28.03 -4.94
C TYR A 165 4.07 -28.38 -5.71
N ARG A 166 3.27 -27.37 -6.10
CA ARG A 166 2.00 -27.58 -6.81
C ARG A 166 1.62 -26.36 -7.63
N PRO A 167 0.93 -26.55 -8.77
CA PRO A 167 0.34 -25.44 -9.50
C PRO A 167 -0.75 -24.77 -8.65
N ILE A 168 -0.72 -23.44 -8.60
CA ILE A 168 -1.70 -22.62 -7.87
C ILE A 168 -2.70 -22.09 -8.88
N ARG A 169 -4.00 -22.34 -8.63
CA ARG A 169 -5.07 -21.76 -9.46
C ARG A 169 -5.38 -20.34 -8.98
N PRO A 170 -5.67 -19.39 -9.90
CA PRO A 170 -6.11 -18.06 -9.53
C PRO A 170 -7.38 -18.12 -8.70
N LEU A 171 -7.45 -17.25 -7.69
CA LEU A 171 -8.67 -17.04 -6.92
C LEU A 171 -9.80 -16.62 -7.88
N PRO A 172 -11.01 -17.23 -7.81
CA PRO A 172 -12.15 -16.75 -8.57
C PRO A 172 -12.40 -15.25 -8.30
N PHE A 173 -12.56 -14.46 -9.37
CA PHE A 173 -12.67 -13.00 -9.26
C PHE A 173 -13.81 -12.55 -8.33
N ILE A 174 -14.93 -13.27 -8.30
CA ILE A 174 -16.05 -12.97 -7.39
C ILE A 174 -15.64 -13.14 -5.91
N LEU A 175 -14.83 -14.15 -5.58
CA LEU A 175 -14.33 -14.31 -4.21
C LEU A 175 -13.36 -13.19 -3.82
N PHE A 176 -12.53 -12.73 -4.76
CA PHE A 176 -11.72 -11.53 -4.55
C PHE A 176 -12.60 -10.30 -4.29
N LEU A 177 -13.66 -10.10 -5.08
CA LEU A 177 -14.57 -8.96 -4.90
C LEU A 177 -15.26 -8.99 -3.54
N ILE A 178 -15.80 -10.14 -3.13
CA ILE A 178 -16.60 -10.24 -1.90
C ILE A 178 -15.71 -10.24 -0.65
N ILE A 179 -14.60 -10.97 -0.67
CA ILE A 179 -13.80 -11.21 0.53
C ILE A 179 -12.57 -10.30 0.58
N GLY A 180 -11.92 -10.04 -0.55
CA GLY A 180 -10.72 -9.20 -0.61
C GLY A 180 -11.08 -7.72 -0.66
N LEU A 181 -11.86 -7.31 -1.67
CA LEU A 181 -12.24 -5.92 -1.90
C LEU A 181 -13.42 -5.46 -1.04
N GLY A 182 -14.38 -6.36 -0.77
CA GLY A 182 -15.61 -6.05 -0.05
C GLY A 182 -15.36 -5.40 1.32
N PRO A 183 -14.64 -6.04 2.25
CA PRO A 183 -14.44 -5.51 3.60
C PRO A 183 -13.70 -4.17 3.61
N ILE A 184 -12.60 -4.05 2.86
CA ILE A 184 -11.83 -2.81 2.78
C ILE A 184 -12.61 -1.69 2.08
N GLY A 185 -13.42 -2.05 1.09
CA GLY A 185 -14.31 -1.14 0.37
C GLY A 185 -15.42 -0.61 1.26
N LEU A 186 -16.12 -1.48 2.00
CA LEU A 186 -17.14 -1.07 2.97
C LEU A 186 -16.56 -0.19 4.07
N ASP A 187 -15.38 -0.55 4.57
CA ASP A 187 -14.68 0.21 5.61
C ASP A 187 -14.25 1.60 5.12
N GLY A 188 -13.59 1.68 3.95
CA GLY A 188 -13.16 2.95 3.36
C GLY A 188 -14.34 3.82 2.92
N PHE A 189 -15.37 3.23 2.31
CA PHE A 189 -16.53 3.94 1.79
C PHE A 189 -17.32 4.59 2.93
N SER A 190 -17.65 3.85 3.98
CA SER A 190 -18.42 4.43 5.10
C SER A 190 -17.67 5.54 5.85
N GLN A 191 -16.33 5.47 5.94
CA GLN A 191 -15.52 6.59 6.44
C GLN A 191 -15.56 7.80 5.50
N LEU A 192 -15.31 7.58 4.19
CA LEU A 192 -15.29 8.64 3.19
C LEU A 192 -16.60 9.43 3.16
N PHE A 193 -17.73 8.72 3.16
CA PHE A 193 -19.04 9.35 3.17
C PHE A 193 -19.36 10.02 4.51
N GLY A 194 -18.86 9.51 5.63
CA GLY A 194 -18.91 10.20 6.92
C GLY A 194 -18.24 11.58 6.90
N TYR A 195 -17.06 11.70 6.28
CA TYR A 195 -16.40 13.01 6.10
C TYR A 195 -17.17 13.93 5.15
N TYR A 196 -17.68 13.42 4.02
CA TYR A 196 -18.47 14.25 3.10
C TYR A 196 -19.82 14.70 3.69
N ALA A 197 -20.37 13.92 4.61
CA ALA A 197 -21.58 14.27 5.35
C ALA A 197 -21.33 15.32 6.44
N THR A 198 -20.07 15.54 6.84
CA THR A 198 -19.71 16.45 7.93
C THR A 198 -19.08 17.74 7.38
N PRO A 199 -19.68 18.93 7.62
CA PRO A 199 -19.16 20.19 7.13
C PRO A 199 -17.69 20.46 7.51
N LEU A 200 -16.91 21.06 6.59
CA LEU A 200 -15.49 21.39 6.79
C LEU A 200 -15.25 22.45 7.87
N ASN A 201 -16.26 23.27 8.16
CA ASN A 201 -16.21 24.29 9.21
C ASN A 201 -16.64 23.77 10.59
N GLY A 202 -16.88 22.46 10.73
CA GLY A 202 -17.32 21.85 11.98
C GLY A 202 -18.76 22.22 12.41
N GLY A 203 -19.55 22.83 11.53
CA GLY A 203 -20.95 23.17 11.81
C GLY A 203 -21.92 21.99 11.62
N ASP A 204 -23.20 22.22 11.94
CA ASP A 204 -24.24 21.21 11.78
C ASP A 204 -24.51 20.87 10.30
N PRO A 205 -24.59 19.57 9.93
CA PRO A 205 -24.95 19.15 8.58
C PRO A 205 -26.34 19.68 8.18
N ALA A 206 -26.47 20.20 6.94
CA ALA A 206 -27.74 20.67 6.40
C ALA A 206 -28.04 20.09 5.00
N GLY A 207 -29.32 20.02 4.64
CA GLY A 207 -29.77 19.55 3.33
C GLY A 207 -29.30 18.12 3.01
N ILE A 208 -28.61 17.95 1.87
CA ILE A 208 -28.11 16.64 1.41
C ILE A 208 -27.07 16.08 2.40
N GLN A 209 -26.28 16.91 3.07
CA GLN A 209 -25.30 16.44 4.06
C GLN A 209 -25.96 15.83 5.29
N ALA A 210 -27.07 16.40 5.76
CA ALA A 210 -27.85 15.82 6.86
C ALA A 210 -28.45 14.46 6.49
N LEU A 211 -28.95 14.32 5.26
CA LEU A 211 -29.43 13.04 4.75
C LEU A 211 -28.30 12.01 4.62
N LEU A 212 -27.12 12.42 4.15
CA LEU A 212 -25.96 11.52 4.06
C LEU A 212 -25.45 11.13 5.44
N GLY A 213 -25.43 12.05 6.40
CA GLY A 213 -24.95 11.83 7.77
C GLY A 213 -25.83 10.89 8.59
N SER A 214 -27.13 10.82 8.28
CA SER A 214 -28.02 9.85 8.93
C SER A 214 -27.77 8.40 8.47
N ILE A 215 -27.17 8.22 7.29
CA ILE A 215 -26.82 6.90 6.73
C ILE A 215 -25.35 6.55 7.04
N PHE A 216 -24.46 7.53 6.90
CA PHE A 216 -23.03 7.42 7.12
C PHE A 216 -22.60 8.43 8.19
N PRO A 217 -22.75 8.08 9.48
CA PRO A 217 -22.28 8.95 10.54
C PRO A 217 -20.75 9.09 10.48
N LEU A 218 -20.24 10.21 11.00
CA LEU A 218 -18.81 10.40 11.17
C LEU A 218 -18.26 9.28 12.05
N ARG A 219 -17.34 8.50 11.49
CA ARG A 219 -16.72 7.37 12.17
C ARG A 219 -15.27 7.23 11.78
N GLU A 220 -14.49 6.61 12.64
CA GLU A 220 -13.11 6.23 12.37
C GLU A 220 -12.94 4.73 12.55
N SER A 221 -12.13 4.10 11.71
CA SER A 221 -11.84 2.68 11.86
C SER A 221 -10.81 2.43 12.94
N THR A 222 -10.91 1.28 13.60
CA THR A 222 -9.89 0.86 14.56
C THR A 222 -8.61 0.45 13.83
N PRO A 223 -7.43 0.54 14.48
CA PRO A 223 -6.19 0.01 13.92
C PRO A 223 -6.31 -1.44 13.46
N PHE A 224 -6.97 -2.28 14.27
CA PHE A 224 -7.25 -3.67 13.92
C PHE A 224 -8.05 -3.81 12.62
N LEU A 225 -9.16 -3.08 12.47
CA LEU A 225 -10.00 -3.18 11.28
C LEU A 225 -9.25 -2.72 10.03
N ARG A 226 -8.48 -1.63 10.12
CA ARG A 226 -7.65 -1.13 9.01
C ARG A 226 -6.60 -2.15 8.58
N SER A 227 -5.90 -2.75 9.54
CA SER A 227 -4.88 -3.74 9.26
C SER A 227 -5.46 -5.06 8.77
N PHE A 228 -6.56 -5.54 9.36
CA PHE A 228 -7.18 -6.80 8.96
C PHE A 228 -7.73 -6.73 7.53
N THR A 229 -8.49 -5.68 7.20
CA THR A 229 -9.04 -5.50 5.86
C THR A 229 -7.95 -5.23 4.82
N GLY A 230 -6.91 -4.47 5.17
CA GLY A 230 -5.73 -4.27 4.33
C GLY A 230 -4.96 -5.56 4.06
N ALA A 231 -4.69 -6.35 5.11
CA ALA A 231 -4.00 -7.63 5.02
C ALA A 231 -4.75 -8.63 4.14
N LEU A 232 -6.06 -8.75 4.35
CA LEU A 232 -6.93 -9.62 3.58
C LEU A 232 -6.93 -9.23 2.09
N PHE A 233 -7.07 -7.94 1.79
CA PHE A 233 -7.01 -7.42 0.42
C PHE A 233 -5.67 -7.72 -0.24
N GLY A 234 -4.55 -7.39 0.42
CA GLY A 234 -3.20 -7.59 -0.12
C GLY A 234 -2.90 -9.07 -0.42
N PHE A 235 -3.24 -9.96 0.50
CA PHE A 235 -3.06 -11.40 0.31
C PHE A 235 -3.93 -11.96 -0.83
N MET A 236 -5.21 -11.59 -0.87
CA MET A 236 -6.12 -12.04 -1.92
C MET A 236 -5.75 -11.49 -3.30
N LEU A 237 -5.22 -10.27 -3.37
CA LEU A 237 -4.70 -9.68 -4.60
C LEU A 237 -3.57 -10.53 -5.17
N VAL A 238 -2.65 -11.00 -4.32
CA VAL A 238 -1.59 -11.93 -4.74
C VAL A 238 -2.17 -13.26 -5.24
N TRP A 239 -3.08 -13.86 -4.48
CA TRP A 239 -3.70 -15.14 -4.88
C TRP A 239 -4.48 -15.02 -6.20
N LEU A 240 -5.10 -13.88 -6.46
CA LEU A 240 -5.72 -13.60 -7.75
C LEU A 240 -4.67 -13.41 -8.86
N ALA A 241 -3.73 -12.47 -8.68
CA ALA A 241 -2.89 -11.96 -9.76
C ALA A 241 -1.69 -12.83 -10.09
N TYR A 242 -1.01 -13.41 -9.08
CA TYR A 242 0.27 -14.08 -9.28
C TYR A 242 0.15 -15.34 -10.16
N PRO A 243 -0.87 -16.20 -10.04
CA PRO A 243 -1.06 -17.31 -10.97
C PRO A 243 -1.15 -16.87 -12.45
N TYR A 244 -1.87 -15.78 -12.74
CA TYR A 244 -1.95 -15.25 -14.11
C TYR A 244 -0.62 -14.67 -14.57
N LEU A 245 0.10 -13.96 -13.70
CA LEU A 245 1.43 -13.44 -14.02
C LEU A 245 2.42 -14.56 -14.28
N ASP A 246 2.38 -15.63 -13.49
CA ASP A 246 3.29 -16.77 -13.62
C ASP A 246 3.10 -17.48 -14.96
N GLU A 247 1.85 -17.70 -15.37
CA GLU A 247 1.54 -18.30 -16.68
C GLU A 247 2.03 -17.41 -17.84
N ASN A 248 1.79 -16.10 -17.76
CA ASN A 248 2.22 -15.16 -18.79
C ASN A 248 3.75 -15.01 -18.85
N MET A 249 4.42 -15.00 -17.70
CA MET A 249 5.88 -14.94 -17.62
C MET A 249 6.51 -16.23 -18.12
N GLY A 250 5.92 -17.39 -17.84
CA GLY A 250 6.36 -18.67 -18.38
C GLY A 250 6.26 -18.73 -19.91
N ARG A 251 5.12 -18.30 -20.49
CA ARG A 251 4.98 -18.19 -21.96
C ARG A 251 6.01 -17.24 -22.57
N THR A 252 6.23 -16.09 -21.95
CA THR A 252 7.23 -15.10 -22.39
C THR A 252 8.64 -15.67 -22.34
N GLU A 253 8.96 -16.42 -21.28
CA GLU A 253 10.25 -17.11 -21.12
C GLU A 253 10.47 -18.12 -22.25
N GLU A 254 9.48 -18.98 -22.54
CA GLU A 254 9.56 -19.99 -23.59
C GLU A 254 9.70 -19.38 -25.00
N ASP A 255 8.95 -18.31 -25.30
CA ASP A 255 9.02 -17.61 -26.58
C ASP A 255 10.38 -16.96 -26.82
N LEU A 256 10.91 -16.28 -25.79
CA LEU A 256 12.21 -15.64 -25.88
C LEU A 256 13.36 -16.66 -25.88
N ALA A 257 13.25 -17.75 -25.12
CA ALA A 257 14.21 -18.84 -25.16
C ALA A 257 14.32 -19.43 -26.58
N ARG A 258 13.18 -19.74 -27.22
CA ARG A 258 13.15 -20.24 -28.61
C ARG A 258 13.74 -19.23 -29.59
N LYS A 259 13.39 -17.95 -29.46
CA LYS A 259 13.89 -16.87 -30.33
C LYS A 259 15.40 -16.71 -30.21
N LEU A 260 15.93 -16.63 -28.99
CA LEU A 260 17.33 -16.39 -28.69
C LEU A 260 18.22 -17.60 -29.04
N THR A 261 17.75 -18.82 -28.79
CA THR A 261 18.44 -20.06 -29.21
C THR A 261 18.58 -20.13 -30.73
N ARG A 262 17.50 -19.81 -31.48
CA ARG A 262 17.52 -19.81 -32.95
C ARG A 262 18.54 -18.85 -33.56
N ILE A 263 18.87 -17.76 -32.86
CA ILE A 263 19.86 -16.76 -33.32
C ILE A 263 21.25 -16.94 -32.69
N GLY A 264 21.47 -18.03 -31.95
CA GLY A 264 22.77 -18.38 -31.33
C GLY A 264 23.14 -17.52 -30.11
N GLU A 265 22.17 -16.84 -29.50
CA GLU A 265 22.38 -15.92 -28.37
C GLU A 265 22.13 -16.58 -27.01
N LEU A 266 21.54 -17.77 -27.00
CA LEU A 266 21.45 -18.71 -25.88
C LEU A 266 21.92 -20.09 -26.35
N PRO A 267 22.53 -20.89 -25.45
CA PRO A 267 22.92 -22.27 -25.73
C PRO A 267 21.72 -23.18 -26.02
#